data_AF-A0A9C8H746-F1
#
_entry.id   AF-A0A9C8H746-F1
#
_cell.length_a   1.000
_cell.length_b   1.000
_cell.length_c   1.000
_cell.angle_alpha   90.00
_cell.angle_beta   90.00
_cell.angle_gamma   90.00
#
_symmetry.space_group_name_H-M   'P 1'
#
loop_
_entity.id
_entity.type
_entity.pdbx_description
1 polymer ?
#
loop_
_entity_poly.entity_id
_entity_poly.type
_entity_poly.pdbx_seq_one_letter_code
_entity_poly.pdbx_strand_id
1 'polypeptide(L)'
;MRLKALYIQAARQKLQAASDTRMGETVVPVTPRFNGSLRVETRADRLTGEPGAVLLREIMEASGIIGWTTARLVDPRRQEDVTHDLASLLCTTVLLAAQGWRDHDDADALRQDPAMRLASSSSAGLTPLVVERGLASR
;
A
#
# COMPACT_ATOMS: atom_id res chain seq x y z
N MET A 1 -27.47 2.80 -7.64
CA MET A 1 -27.74 1.57 -6.86
C MET A 1 -27.07 0.37 -7.54
N ARG A 2 -25.88 -0.03 -7.05
CA ARG A 2 -25.33 -1.42 -7.01
C ARG A 2 -23.86 -1.40 -6.54
N LEU A 3 -23.64 -0.96 -5.30
CA LEU A 3 -22.49 -1.37 -4.47
C LEU A 3 -22.69 -2.84 -4.09
N LYS A 4 -22.39 -3.80 -4.97
CA LYS A 4 -22.41 -5.24 -4.65
C LYS A 4 -21.48 -5.99 -5.60
N ALA A 5 -20.19 -6.17 -5.25
CA ALA A 5 -19.44 -7.39 -5.64
C ALA A 5 -18.00 -7.49 -5.09
N LEU A 6 -17.18 -6.44 -5.08
CA LEU A 6 -15.71 -6.65 -4.97
C LEU A 6 -15.11 -6.60 -3.55
N TYR A 7 -15.94 -6.53 -2.50
CA TYR A 7 -15.48 -6.34 -1.11
C TYR A 7 -15.34 -7.63 -0.28
N ILE A 8 -15.68 -8.82 -0.81
CA ILE A 8 -15.66 -10.07 -0.02
C ILE A 8 -14.90 -11.17 -0.76
N GLN A 9 -13.59 -10.98 -0.99
CA GLN A 9 -12.68 -12.09 -1.25
C GLN A 9 -11.91 -12.52 0.01
N ALA A 10 -11.98 -11.72 1.09
CA ALA A 10 -11.37 -12.01 2.39
C ALA A 10 -11.93 -13.28 3.08
N ALA A 11 -13.12 -13.77 2.69
CA ALA A 11 -13.74 -14.94 3.32
C ALA A 11 -13.61 -16.25 2.54
N ARG A 12 -13.17 -16.26 1.27
CA ARG A 12 -13.15 -17.48 0.43
C ARG A 12 -11.78 -18.16 0.32
N GLN A 13 -10.74 -17.59 0.93
CA GLN A 13 -9.39 -18.16 0.99
C GLN A 13 -9.31 -19.53 1.68
N LYS A 14 -10.38 -20.01 2.34
CA LYS A 14 -10.47 -21.40 2.80
C LYS A 14 -10.75 -22.44 1.70
N LEU A 15 -10.97 -22.04 0.44
CA LEU A 15 -11.35 -22.99 -0.64
C LEU A 15 -10.46 -22.99 -1.90
N GLN A 16 -9.36 -22.24 -1.93
CA GLN A 16 -8.42 -22.24 -3.07
C GLN A 16 -6.99 -22.55 -2.66
N ALA A 17 -6.86 -23.49 -1.72
CA ALA A 17 -5.67 -24.29 -1.49
C ALA A 17 -5.42 -25.32 -2.63
N ALA A 18 -5.89 -25.06 -3.85
CA ALA A 18 -5.74 -25.95 -5.00
C ALA A 18 -4.96 -25.23 -6.11
N SER A 19 -3.64 -25.45 -6.08
CA SER A 19 -2.76 -25.57 -7.24
C SER A 19 -3.10 -24.74 -8.48
N ASP A 20 -2.48 -23.57 -8.63
CA ASP A 20 -2.28 -22.99 -9.97
C ASP A 20 -0.88 -23.41 -10.45
N THR A 21 -0.82 -24.67 -10.89
CA THR A 21 0.35 -25.25 -11.54
C THR A 21 0.23 -24.98 -13.03
N ARG A 22 0.93 -23.97 -13.55
CA ARG A 22 1.17 -23.83 -14.99
C ARG A 22 2.67 -23.76 -15.25
N MET A 23 3.17 -24.85 -15.81
CA MET A 23 4.52 -25.06 -16.30
C MET A 23 5.64 -24.96 -15.25
N GLY A 24 5.66 -25.90 -14.30
CA GLY A 24 6.87 -26.28 -13.55
C GLY A 24 7.48 -25.29 -12.55
N GLU A 25 7.15 -24.00 -12.62
CA GLU A 25 7.73 -22.98 -11.75
C GLU A 25 6.75 -22.60 -10.64
N THR A 26 7.04 -23.04 -9.42
CA THR A 26 6.32 -22.57 -8.23
C THR A 26 6.93 -21.24 -7.82
N VAL A 27 6.29 -20.13 -8.19
CA VAL A 27 6.70 -18.81 -7.70
C VAL A 27 6.22 -18.68 -6.25
N VAL A 28 7.17 -18.61 -5.33
CA VAL A 28 6.87 -18.44 -3.90
C VAL A 28 6.43 -17.00 -3.67
N PRO A 29 5.24 -16.76 -3.08
CA PRO A 29 4.78 -15.42 -2.77
C PRO A 29 5.70 -14.75 -1.76
N VAL A 30 6.05 -13.49 -2.01
CA VAL A 30 6.87 -12.68 -1.11
C VAL A 30 5.95 -11.94 -0.13
N THR A 31 6.28 -12.01 1.16
CA THR A 31 5.61 -11.23 2.20
C THR A 31 6.55 -10.09 2.66
N PRO A 32 6.20 -8.83 2.38
CA PRO A 32 6.97 -7.68 2.84
C PRO A 32 6.99 -7.57 4.37
N ARG A 33 8.11 -7.07 4.92
CA ARG A 33 8.27 -6.91 6.37
C ARG A 33 7.37 -5.81 6.92
N PHE A 34 7.14 -4.75 6.14
CA PHE A 34 6.31 -3.62 6.59
C PHE A 34 4.84 -4.01 6.78
N ASN A 35 4.37 -5.10 6.15
CA ASN A 35 3.00 -5.56 6.28
C ASN A 35 2.87 -7.08 6.08
N GLY A 36 2.85 -7.83 7.18
CA GLY A 36 2.72 -9.29 7.17
C GLY A 36 1.39 -9.83 6.63
N SER A 37 0.39 -8.96 6.41
CA SER A 37 -0.88 -9.37 5.76
C SER A 37 -0.82 -9.31 4.23
N LEU A 38 0.28 -8.79 3.66
CA LEU A 38 0.47 -8.67 2.23
C LEU A 38 1.17 -9.92 1.67
N ARG A 39 0.66 -10.43 0.55
CA ARG A 39 1.36 -11.39 -0.31
C ARG A 39 1.48 -10.80 -1.71
N VAL A 40 2.70 -10.75 -2.21
CA VAL A 40 2.99 -10.35 -3.59
C VAL A 40 3.07 -11.61 -4.43
N GLU A 41 2.22 -11.70 -5.44
CA GLU A 41 2.12 -12.81 -6.38
C GLU A 41 2.23 -12.27 -7.81
N THR A 42 2.94 -12.98 -8.69
CA THR A 42 2.97 -12.66 -10.12
C THR A 42 1.82 -13.38 -10.81
N ARG A 43 0.80 -12.61 -11.25
CA ARG A 43 -0.35 -13.13 -12.00
C ARG A 43 -0.57 -12.34 -13.28
N ALA A 44 -0.94 -13.01 -14.35
CA ALA A 44 -1.16 -12.36 -15.66
C ALA A 44 -2.46 -11.53 -15.72
N ASP A 45 -3.41 -11.73 -14.79
CA ASP A 45 -4.77 -11.18 -14.84
C ASP A 45 -5.10 -10.16 -13.73
N ARG A 46 -4.20 -9.99 -12.74
CA ARG A 46 -4.42 -9.12 -11.57
C ARG A 46 -3.17 -8.33 -11.25
N LEU A 47 -2.94 -7.27 -12.03
CA LEU A 47 -1.81 -6.37 -11.86
C LEU A 47 -2.27 -5.07 -11.20
N THR A 48 -1.54 -4.63 -10.17
CA THR A 48 -1.55 -3.21 -9.75
C THR A 48 -0.79 -2.39 -10.79
N GLY A 49 -1.17 -1.13 -10.97
CA GLY A 49 -0.41 -0.20 -11.81
C GLY A 49 0.93 0.19 -11.19
N GLU A 50 1.04 0.10 -9.85
CA GLU A 50 2.17 0.62 -9.08
C GLU A 50 2.85 -0.47 -8.21
N PRO A 51 3.29 -1.62 -8.77
CA PRO A 51 3.94 -2.66 -7.99
C PRO A 51 5.27 -2.18 -7.37
N GLY A 52 5.90 -1.16 -7.96
CA GLY A 52 7.10 -0.52 -7.44
C GLY A 52 6.90 0.09 -6.06
N ALA A 53 5.68 0.52 -5.72
CA ALA A 53 5.37 1.12 -4.44
C ALA A 53 5.64 0.17 -3.26
N VAL A 54 5.32 -1.13 -3.43
CA VAL A 54 5.55 -2.15 -2.39
C VAL A 54 7.05 -2.35 -2.15
N LEU A 55 7.85 -2.42 -3.23
CA LEU A 55 9.30 -2.58 -3.14
C LEU A 55 9.96 -1.37 -2.49
N LEU A 56 9.57 -0.15 -2.89
CA LEU A 56 10.08 1.08 -2.32
C LEU A 56 9.72 1.20 -0.83
N ARG A 57 8.49 0.83 -0.44
CA ARG A 57 8.11 0.79 0.97
C ARG A 57 8.93 -0.23 1.77
N GLU A 58 9.21 -1.39 1.19
CA GLU A 58 10.08 -2.38 1.83
C GLU A 58 11.51 -1.85 2.06
N ILE A 59 12.06 -1.05 1.13
CA ILE A 59 13.35 -0.39 1.29
C ILE A 59 13.29 0.71 2.38
N MET A 60 12.23 1.49 2.41
CA MET A 60 12.02 2.51 3.45
C MET A 60 11.91 1.88 4.85
N GLU A 61 11.23 0.73 4.95
CA GLU A 61 11.16 -0.07 6.19
C GLU A 61 12.55 -0.59 6.57
N ALA A 62 13.27 -1.20 5.62
CA ALA A 62 14.60 -1.75 5.85
C ALA A 62 15.64 -0.72 6.32
N SER A 63 15.55 0.49 5.77
CA SER A 63 16.45 1.59 6.12
C SER A 63 16.07 2.31 7.41
N GLY A 64 14.82 2.16 7.87
CA GLY A 64 14.29 2.90 9.01
C GLY A 64 14.17 4.42 8.77
N ILE A 65 14.31 4.88 7.52
CA ILE A 65 14.43 6.32 7.21
C ILE A 65 13.19 7.10 7.59
N ILE A 66 12.00 6.51 7.45
CA ILE A 66 10.73 7.14 7.80
C ILE A 66 10.67 7.36 9.31
N GLY A 67 10.92 6.32 10.11
CA GLY A 67 10.94 6.43 11.57
C GLY A 67 12.02 7.38 12.09
N TRP A 68 13.20 7.37 11.47
CA TRP A 68 14.29 8.30 11.80
C TRP A 68 13.90 9.76 11.55
N THR A 69 13.19 10.02 10.45
CA THR A 69 12.76 11.36 10.04
C THR A 69 11.60 11.85 10.89
N THR A 70 10.57 11.03 11.12
CA THR A 70 9.40 11.43 11.93
C THR A 70 9.79 11.74 13.37
N ALA A 71 10.77 11.05 13.94
CA ALA A 71 11.29 11.33 15.28
C ALA A 71 12.00 12.69 15.41
N ARG A 72 12.36 13.33 14.28
CA ARG A 72 13.12 14.60 14.24
C ARG A 72 12.32 15.77 13.72
N LEU A 73 11.14 15.52 13.17
CA LEU A 73 10.25 16.56 12.69
C LEU A 73 9.22 16.89 13.76
N VAL A 74 9.03 18.19 13.99
CA VAL A 74 7.89 18.68 14.77
C VAL A 74 6.72 18.78 13.82
N ASP A 75 5.61 18.11 14.12
CA ASP A 75 4.35 18.26 13.41
C ASP A 75 3.51 19.36 14.08
N PRO A 76 3.46 20.59 13.52
CA PRO A 76 2.76 21.70 14.15
C PRO A 76 1.24 21.60 14.00
N ARG A 77 0.73 20.59 13.27
CA ARG A 77 -0.69 20.43 13.01
C ARG A 77 -1.42 20.03 14.29
N ARG A 78 -2.63 20.56 14.45
CA ARG A 78 -3.57 20.12 15.50
C ARG A 78 -3.89 18.65 15.27
N GLN A 79 -3.55 17.80 16.24
CA GLN A 79 -3.61 16.35 16.07
C GLN A 79 -5.04 15.85 15.88
N GLU A 80 -6.03 16.56 16.42
CA GLU A 80 -7.45 16.30 16.20
C GLU A 80 -7.91 16.50 14.74
N ASP A 81 -7.17 17.29 13.95
CA ASP A 81 -7.46 17.57 12.55
C ASP A 81 -6.63 16.68 11.60
N VAL A 82 -5.77 15.81 12.12
CA VAL A 82 -4.85 14.99 11.33
C VAL A 82 -5.56 13.76 10.76
N THR A 83 -5.76 13.75 9.44
CA THR A 83 -6.29 12.60 8.69
C THR A 83 -5.22 11.55 8.37
N HIS A 84 -4.00 12.00 8.06
CA HIS A 84 -2.84 11.18 7.75
C HIS A 84 -1.67 11.59 8.64
N ASP A 85 -1.13 10.63 9.39
CA ASP A 85 0.03 10.85 10.24
C ASP A 85 1.27 11.23 9.40
N LEU A 86 2.26 11.83 10.07
CA LEU A 86 3.45 12.32 9.41
C LEU A 86 4.20 11.22 8.65
N ALA A 87 4.23 10.00 9.19
CA ALA A 87 4.84 8.85 8.54
C ALA A 87 4.15 8.54 7.19
N SER A 88 2.81 8.54 7.16
CA SER A 88 2.05 8.26 5.94
C SER A 88 2.22 9.36 4.90
N LEU A 89 2.33 10.61 5.33
CA LEU A 89 2.65 11.74 4.43
C LEU A 89 4.02 11.57 3.79
N LEU A 90 5.05 11.31 4.60
CA LEU A 90 6.41 11.12 4.11
C LEU A 90 6.51 9.94 3.14
N CYS A 91 5.87 8.81 3.48
CA CYS A 91 5.80 7.67 2.56
C CYS A 91 5.12 8.04 1.24
N THR A 92 3.97 8.73 1.29
CA THR A 92 3.27 9.19 0.09
C THR A 92 4.17 10.06 -0.78
N THR A 93 4.83 11.06 -0.20
CA THR A 93 5.73 11.96 -0.92
C THR A 93 6.89 11.22 -1.58
N VAL A 94 7.57 10.33 -0.84
CA VAL A 94 8.72 9.58 -1.38
C VAL A 94 8.26 8.62 -2.48
N LEU A 95 7.14 7.93 -2.31
CA LEU A 95 6.63 6.97 -3.29
C LEU A 95 6.22 7.65 -4.60
N LEU A 96 5.51 8.78 -4.52
CA LEU A 96 5.14 9.55 -5.71
C LEU A 96 6.39 10.03 -6.45
N ALA A 97 7.31 10.70 -5.74
CA ALA A 97 8.52 11.23 -6.34
C ALA A 97 9.40 10.13 -6.96
N ALA A 98 9.59 9.01 -6.27
CA ALA A 98 10.43 7.90 -6.74
C ALA A 98 9.85 7.18 -7.96
N GLN A 99 8.52 7.22 -8.15
CA GLN A 99 7.85 6.64 -9.31
C GLN A 99 7.62 7.65 -10.44
N GLY A 100 8.10 8.90 -10.28
CA GLY A 100 8.03 9.93 -11.31
C GLY A 100 6.74 10.77 -11.31
N TRP A 101 5.86 10.55 -10.34
CA TRP A 101 4.69 11.39 -10.09
C TRP A 101 5.14 12.70 -9.43
N ARG A 102 4.67 13.82 -9.97
CA ARG A 102 5.18 15.16 -9.58
C ARG A 102 4.05 16.12 -9.24
N ASP A 103 2.87 15.92 -9.80
CA ASP A 103 1.74 16.78 -9.57
C ASP A 103 0.93 16.25 -8.38
N HIS A 104 0.46 17.14 -7.51
CA HIS A 104 -0.32 16.72 -6.34
C HIS A 104 -1.61 15.98 -6.72
N ASP A 105 -2.16 16.27 -7.90
CA ASP A 105 -3.35 15.61 -8.44
C ASP A 105 -3.03 14.17 -8.92
N ASP A 106 -1.75 13.81 -9.11
CA ASP A 106 -1.33 12.41 -9.37
C ASP A 106 -1.67 11.51 -8.18
N ALA A 107 -1.60 12.06 -6.96
CA ALA A 107 -2.00 11.34 -5.76
C ALA A 107 -3.51 11.04 -5.76
N ASP A 108 -4.33 11.88 -6.40
CA ASP A 108 -5.76 11.60 -6.58
C ASP A 108 -6.01 10.48 -7.57
N ALA A 109 -5.26 10.45 -8.68
CA ALA A 109 -5.34 9.36 -9.66
C ALA A 109 -4.98 8.00 -9.02
N LEU A 110 -4.06 8.00 -8.05
CA LEU A 110 -3.59 6.80 -7.36
C LEU A 110 -4.30 6.52 -6.04
N ARG A 111 -5.26 7.36 -5.62
CA ARG A 111 -5.93 7.26 -4.31
C ARG A 111 -6.59 5.89 -4.08
N GLN A 112 -7.00 5.23 -5.16
CA GLN A 112 -7.66 3.92 -5.12
C GLN A 112 -6.74 2.75 -5.47
N ASP A 113 -5.47 2.99 -5.85
CA ASP A 113 -4.55 1.89 -6.13
C ASP A 113 -4.20 1.16 -4.82
N PRO A 114 -4.40 -0.17 -4.75
CA PRO A 114 -4.21 -0.92 -3.52
C PRO A 114 -2.74 -0.99 -3.08
N ALA A 115 -1.79 -1.03 -4.02
CA ALA A 115 -0.36 -1.05 -3.69
C ALA A 115 0.06 0.29 -3.09
N MET A 116 -0.37 1.39 -3.69
CA MET A 116 -0.12 2.74 -3.17
C MET A 116 -0.74 2.97 -1.79
N ARG A 117 -2.00 2.55 -1.58
CA ARG A 117 -2.65 2.67 -0.26
C ARG A 117 -1.94 1.87 0.83
N LEU A 118 -1.52 0.64 0.53
CA LEU A 118 -0.80 -0.19 1.48
C LEU A 118 0.62 0.32 1.73
N ALA A 119 1.33 0.74 0.68
CA ALA A 119 2.71 1.18 0.74
C ALA A 119 2.87 2.55 1.42
N SER A 120 1.89 3.43 1.29
CA SER A 120 1.94 4.77 1.89
C SER A 120 1.52 4.80 3.35
N SER A 121 0.70 3.86 3.83
CA SER A 121 0.14 3.92 5.18
C SER A 121 1.12 3.47 6.27
N SER A 122 1.15 4.18 7.40
CA SER A 122 1.82 3.69 8.61
C SER A 122 1.09 2.52 9.28
N SER A 123 -0.18 2.30 8.95
CA SER A 123 -0.98 1.20 9.50
C SER A 123 -0.69 -0.12 8.77
N ALA A 124 -0.57 -1.20 9.54
CA ALA A 124 -0.43 -2.54 9.01
C ALA A 124 -1.79 -3.21 8.72
N GLY A 125 -1.75 -4.41 8.14
CA GLY A 125 -2.94 -5.20 7.84
C GLY A 125 -3.69 -4.67 6.62
N LEU A 126 -5.02 -4.83 6.65
CA LEU A 126 -5.91 -4.37 5.58
C LEU A 126 -6.55 -3.00 5.87
N THR A 127 -6.24 -2.40 7.02
CA THR A 127 -6.75 -1.07 7.42
C THR A 127 -6.64 -0.03 6.30
N PRO A 128 -5.51 0.08 5.56
CA PRO A 128 -5.39 1.08 4.50
C PRO A 128 -6.36 0.88 3.34
N LEU A 129 -6.90 -0.32 3.15
CA LEU A 129 -7.88 -0.65 2.11
C LEU A 129 -9.33 -0.47 2.57
N VAL A 130 -9.58 -0.63 3.88
CA VAL A 130 -10.91 -0.52 4.49
C VAL A 130 -11.29 0.93 4.77
N VAL A 131 -10.32 1.74 5.19
CA VAL A 131 -10.56 3.15 5.52
C VAL A 131 -10.61 3.99 4.24
N GLU A 132 -11.74 4.65 3.97
CA GLU A 132 -11.99 5.45 2.74
C GLU A 132 -11.10 6.69 2.57
N ARG A 133 -10.17 6.96 3.49
CA ARG A 133 -9.30 8.15 3.44
C ARG A 133 -8.36 8.14 2.23
N GLY A 134 -7.98 6.97 1.71
CA GLY A 134 -7.11 6.85 0.52
C GLY A 134 -5.68 7.34 0.77
N LEU A 135 -4.99 7.76 -0.31
CA LEU A 135 -3.71 8.48 -0.22
C LEU A 135 -3.90 9.87 0.37
N ALA A 136 -2.83 10.43 0.94
CA ALA A 136 -2.79 11.82 1.34
C ALA A 136 -2.77 12.73 0.11
N SER A 137 -3.94 13.01 -0.42
CA SER A 137 -4.20 13.91 -1.54
C SER A 137 -5.29 14.92 -1.19
N ARG A 138 -5.45 15.96 -2.01
CA ARG A 138 -6.29 17.13 -1.67
C ARG A 138 -7.78 16.84 -1.59
#